data_AF-A0AAN7U0T8-F1
#
_entry.id   AF-A0AAN7U0T8-F1
#
_cell.length_a   1.000
_cell.length_b   1.000
_cell.length_c   1.000
_cell.angle_alpha   90.00
_cell.angle_beta   90.00
_cell.angle_gamma   90.00
#
_symmetry.space_group_name_H-M   'P 1'
#
loop_
_entity.id
_entity.type
_entity.pdbx_description
1 polymer ?
#
loop_
_entity_poly.entity_id
_entity_poly.type
_entity_poly.pdbx_seq_one_letter_code
_entity_poly.pdbx_strand_id
1 'polypeptide(L)'
;MTAAVPFIILGVELAAMGIGAVCQILKPDTVEQNKEIHYYLSNETDPTIPANNFRLVIVNQKKSWNKAVRVYNKGTNDYFEVKCGDSTGKVAKCNENIKFDAVNVPFDGVHEVHLCAMRPGTLGVWSTIIDTKIPLGDMKKYAGKTVYYFFDNDADRYFATDRNRMTYNNLV
;
A
#
# COMPACT_ATOMS: atom_id res chain seq x y z
N MET A 1 16.23 -5.95 -61.76
CA MET A 1 15.50 -6.28 -60.52
C MET A 1 16.16 -7.52 -59.95
N THR A 2 16.93 -7.36 -58.88
CA THR A 2 17.70 -8.44 -58.28
C THR A 2 17.69 -8.20 -56.77
N ALA A 3 17.04 -9.08 -56.05
CA ALA A 3 17.02 -9.08 -54.59
C ALA A 3 18.37 -9.58 -54.07
N ALA A 4 18.89 -8.92 -53.04
CA ALA A 4 19.97 -9.44 -52.22
C ALA A 4 19.65 -9.09 -50.75
N VAL A 5 19.37 -10.13 -49.98
CA VAL A 5 19.42 -10.11 -48.52
C VAL A 5 20.84 -10.46 -48.12
N PRO A 6 21.40 -9.79 -47.10
CA PRO A 6 22.34 -10.45 -46.20
C PRO A 6 21.79 -10.50 -44.77
N PHE A 7 22.18 -11.58 -44.11
CA PHE A 7 21.80 -12.04 -42.79
C PHE A 7 22.95 -11.77 -41.80
N ILE A 8 22.64 -11.75 -40.48
CA ILE A 8 23.52 -11.89 -39.27
C ILE A 8 24.40 -10.63 -38.97
N ILE A 9 24.55 -10.06 -37.75
CA ILE A 9 24.84 -10.60 -36.41
C ILE A 9 24.37 -9.64 -35.29
N LEU A 10 24.00 -10.25 -34.14
CA LEU A 10 23.79 -9.66 -32.81
C LEU A 10 24.71 -8.48 -32.45
N GLY A 11 24.13 -7.47 -31.80
CA GLY A 11 24.83 -6.50 -30.97
C GLY A 11 23.88 -5.96 -29.91
N VAL A 12 24.10 -6.37 -28.66
CA VAL A 12 23.49 -5.78 -27.46
C VAL A 12 23.87 -4.31 -27.41
N GLU A 13 22.92 -3.40 -27.21
CA GLU A 13 23.20 -2.21 -26.40
C GLU A 13 21.95 -1.59 -25.78
N LEU A 14 22.08 -1.44 -24.47
CA LEU A 14 21.17 -0.88 -23.49
C LEU A 14 21.35 0.65 -23.50
N ALA A 15 20.28 1.41 -23.68
CA ALA A 15 20.17 2.80 -23.23
C ALA A 15 18.68 3.17 -23.22
N ALA A 16 17.94 2.91 -22.12
CA ALA A 16 17.82 3.84 -21.00
C ALA A 16 17.74 5.30 -21.46
N MET A 17 16.52 5.84 -21.55
CA MET A 17 16.11 7.07 -20.85
C MET A 17 14.70 7.50 -21.29
N GLY A 18 13.84 7.68 -20.30
CA GLY A 18 12.84 8.74 -20.35
C GLY A 18 11.45 8.37 -20.86
N ILE A 19 10.84 7.30 -20.35
CA ILE A 19 9.37 7.29 -20.29
C ILE A 19 9.01 7.99 -18.98
N GLY A 20 8.67 9.27 -19.07
CA GLY A 20 8.06 10.00 -17.97
C GLY A 20 6.82 9.21 -17.52
N ALA A 21 6.90 8.61 -16.34
CA ALA A 21 5.80 7.84 -15.77
C ALA A 21 4.62 8.81 -15.60
N VAL A 22 3.63 8.67 -16.48
CA VAL A 22 2.36 9.37 -16.36
C VAL A 22 1.74 8.92 -15.05
N CYS A 23 1.56 9.87 -14.13
CA CYS A 23 0.97 9.67 -12.81
C CYS A 23 -0.46 9.13 -12.98
N GLN A 24 -0.66 7.83 -12.81
CA GLN A 24 -2.01 7.24 -12.86
C GLN A 24 -2.73 7.50 -11.53
N ILE A 25 -3.90 8.13 -11.63
CA ILE A 25 -4.84 8.35 -10.54
C ILE A 25 -5.50 7.01 -10.20
N LEU A 26 -5.36 6.56 -8.96
CA LEU A 26 -6.04 5.34 -8.51
C LEU A 26 -7.33 5.75 -7.83
N LYS A 27 -8.44 5.38 -8.44
CA LYS A 27 -9.77 5.57 -7.85
C LYS A 27 -10.03 4.38 -6.91
N PRO A 28 -10.20 4.60 -5.60
CA PRO A 28 -10.70 3.54 -4.72
C PRO A 28 -12.13 3.16 -5.12
N ASP A 29 -12.41 1.86 -5.25
CA ASP A 29 -13.75 1.34 -5.61
C ASP A 29 -14.77 1.43 -4.46
N THR A 30 -14.33 1.76 -3.23
CA THR A 30 -15.24 2.01 -2.10
C THR A 30 -14.61 3.01 -1.15
N VAL A 31 -15.20 4.19 -1.06
CA VAL A 31 -14.86 5.20 -0.07
C VAL A 31 -15.89 5.07 1.05
N GLU A 32 -15.64 4.23 2.05
CA GLU A 32 -16.18 4.56 3.37
C GLU A 32 -15.34 5.73 3.87
N GLN A 33 -15.87 6.93 3.67
CA GLN A 33 -15.22 8.18 3.96
C GLN A 33 -15.24 8.41 5.48
N ASN A 34 -14.46 7.63 6.24
CA ASN A 34 -14.07 8.10 7.55
C ASN A 34 -13.09 9.26 7.34
N LYS A 35 -13.35 10.42 7.96
CA LYS A 35 -12.62 11.68 7.71
C LYS A 35 -11.11 11.57 7.93
N GLU A 36 -10.67 10.50 8.59
CA GLU A 36 -9.33 10.25 9.10
C GLU A 36 -8.48 9.28 8.24
N ILE A 37 -9.06 8.50 7.33
CA ILE A 37 -8.30 7.47 6.58
C ILE A 37 -8.47 7.64 5.08
N HIS A 38 -7.34 7.61 4.36
CA HIS A 38 -7.32 7.52 2.90
C HIS A 38 -6.70 6.20 2.47
N TYR A 39 -7.45 5.45 1.66
CA TYR A 39 -7.09 4.13 1.18
C TYR A 39 -6.71 4.16 -0.31
N TYR A 40 -5.68 3.42 -0.70
CA TYR A 40 -5.18 3.38 -2.07
C TYR A 40 -4.57 2.01 -2.39
N LEU A 41 -4.90 1.44 -3.55
CA LEU A 41 -4.30 0.20 -4.06
C LEU A 41 -3.46 0.53 -5.30
N SER A 42 -2.16 0.25 -5.31
CA SER A 42 -1.25 0.55 -6.43
C SER A 42 -1.71 -0.08 -7.76
N ASN A 43 -1.53 0.64 -8.87
CA ASN A 43 -1.75 0.08 -10.20
C ASN A 43 -0.61 -0.83 -10.64
N GLU A 44 0.59 -0.52 -10.19
CA GLU A 44 1.79 -1.29 -10.52
C GLU A 44 1.93 -2.51 -9.62
N THR A 45 2.31 -3.62 -10.24
CA THR A 45 2.77 -4.82 -9.55
C THR A 45 4.25 -4.67 -9.22
N ASP A 46 4.63 -4.87 -7.96
CA ASP A 46 6.02 -4.89 -7.52
C ASP A 46 6.54 -6.33 -7.63
N PRO A 47 7.59 -6.60 -8.45
CA PRO A 47 8.12 -7.95 -8.63
C PRO A 47 8.74 -8.54 -7.34
N THR A 48 8.98 -7.73 -6.31
CA THR A 48 9.43 -8.20 -4.99
C THR A 48 8.29 -8.72 -4.12
N ILE A 49 7.03 -8.56 -4.53
CA ILE A 49 5.85 -9.10 -3.86
C ILE A 49 5.44 -10.39 -4.58
N PRO A 50 5.37 -11.55 -3.87
CA PRO A 50 4.87 -12.79 -4.47
C PRO A 50 3.49 -12.62 -5.09
N ALA A 51 3.23 -13.29 -6.21
CA ALA A 51 1.96 -13.17 -6.95
C ALA A 51 0.73 -13.62 -6.14
N ASN A 52 0.91 -14.45 -5.12
CA ASN A 52 -0.12 -14.85 -4.18
C ASN A 52 -0.20 -13.95 -2.94
N ASN A 53 0.44 -12.79 -2.94
CA ASN A 53 0.45 -11.84 -1.84
C ASN A 53 0.05 -10.45 -2.32
N PHE A 54 -0.27 -9.57 -1.38
CA PHE A 54 -0.19 -8.13 -1.55
C PHE A 54 0.70 -7.54 -0.45
N ARG A 55 1.23 -6.34 -0.64
CA ARG A 55 1.91 -5.61 0.43
C ARG A 55 0.94 -4.63 1.05
N LEU A 56 0.85 -4.61 2.37
CA LEU A 56 0.15 -3.59 3.11
C LEU A 56 1.17 -2.59 3.65
N VAL A 57 0.94 -1.31 3.41
CA VAL A 57 1.74 -0.20 3.92
C VAL A 57 0.83 0.74 4.70
N ILE A 58 1.20 1.04 5.93
CA ILE A 58 0.57 2.08 6.73
C ILE A 58 1.49 3.29 6.78
N VAL A 59 0.94 4.49 6.56
CA VAL A 59 1.66 5.76 6.59
C VAL A 59 0.94 6.71 7.55
N ASN A 60 1.71 7.34 8.43
CA ASN A 60 1.20 8.23 9.46
C ASN A 60 2.22 9.34 9.73
N GLN A 61 1.77 10.49 10.25
CA GLN A 61 2.70 11.51 10.71
C GLN A 61 3.40 11.06 11.99
N LYS A 62 4.69 11.37 12.11
CA LYS A 62 5.56 10.97 13.23
C LYS A 62 5.05 11.43 14.60
N LYS A 63 4.35 12.56 14.66
CA LYS A 63 3.79 13.12 15.91
C LYS A 63 2.37 12.64 16.21
N SER A 64 1.73 11.93 15.28
CA SER A 64 0.37 11.41 15.48
C SER A 64 0.40 10.19 16.38
N TRP A 65 -0.67 10.00 17.15
CA TRP A 65 -0.90 8.76 17.88
C TRP A 65 -0.79 7.57 16.94
N ASN A 66 -0.13 6.51 17.41
CA ASN A 66 -0.03 5.23 16.71
C ASN A 66 -1.37 4.82 16.07
N LYS A 67 -1.28 4.30 14.87
CA LYS A 67 -2.38 3.68 14.12
C LYS A 67 -1.93 2.30 13.70
N ALA A 68 -2.88 1.39 13.52
CA ALA A 68 -2.59 0.05 13.05
C ALA A 68 -3.59 -0.39 11.99
N VAL A 69 -3.18 -1.34 11.16
CA VAL A 69 -4.10 -2.13 10.35
C VAL A 69 -3.85 -3.59 10.69
N ARG A 70 -4.92 -4.28 11.09
CA ARG A 70 -4.91 -5.72 11.35
C ARG A 70 -5.53 -6.45 10.17
N VAL A 71 -4.87 -7.53 9.76
CA VAL A 71 -5.27 -8.31 8.60
C VAL A 71 -5.66 -9.72 9.02
N TYR A 72 -6.91 -10.08 8.80
CA TYR A 72 -7.46 -11.41 9.08
C TYR A 72 -7.70 -12.11 7.75
N ASN A 73 -7.04 -13.25 7.53
CA ASN A 73 -7.03 -13.94 6.23
C ASN A 73 -7.00 -15.48 6.31
N LYS A 74 -7.36 -16.07 7.47
CA LYS A 74 -7.25 -17.52 7.70
C LYS A 74 -8.46 -18.16 8.40
N GLY A 75 -9.55 -17.41 8.59
CA GLY A 75 -10.67 -17.87 9.42
C GLY A 75 -10.31 -18.12 10.90
N THR A 76 -9.12 -17.70 11.34
CA THR A 76 -8.67 -17.73 12.74
C THR A 76 -8.66 -16.31 13.34
N ASN A 77 -8.51 -16.22 14.66
CA ASN A 77 -8.32 -14.93 15.36
C ASN A 77 -6.89 -14.37 15.22
N ASP A 78 -5.99 -15.10 14.53
CA ASP A 78 -4.64 -14.62 14.27
C ASP A 78 -4.67 -13.56 13.18
N TYR A 79 -3.88 -12.51 13.36
CA TYR A 79 -3.80 -11.40 12.43
C TYR A 79 -2.36 -11.03 12.12
N PHE A 80 -2.14 -10.50 10.92
CA PHE A 80 -0.96 -9.69 10.64
C PHE A 80 -1.23 -8.26 11.09
N GLU A 81 -0.28 -7.61 11.75
CA GLU A 81 -0.40 -6.22 12.15
C GLU A 81 0.72 -5.41 11.54
N VAL A 82 0.36 -4.26 10.97
CA VAL A 82 1.30 -3.16 10.71
C VAL A 82 0.88 -1.97 11.54
N LYS A 83 1.87 -1.28 12.13
CA LYS A 83 1.60 -0.18 13.06
C LYS A 83 2.63 0.93 12.90
N CYS A 84 2.16 2.17 12.78
CA CYS A 84 3.06 3.32 12.74
C CYS A 84 2.47 4.58 13.41
N GLY A 85 3.35 5.45 13.91
CA GLY A 85 3.01 6.70 14.57
C GLY A 85 4.07 7.12 15.59
N ASP A 86 3.67 7.81 16.65
CA ASP A 86 4.53 8.37 17.69
C ASP A 86 5.67 7.44 18.12
N SER A 87 5.35 6.20 18.47
CA SER A 87 6.29 5.24 19.08
C SER A 87 6.56 3.99 18.23
N THR A 88 5.92 3.85 17.07
CA THR A 88 6.08 2.66 16.20
C THR A 88 6.32 3.02 14.74
N GLY A 89 6.74 2.05 13.93
CA GLY A 89 7.10 2.24 12.53
C GLY A 89 8.47 2.86 12.30
N LYS A 90 8.85 2.96 11.04
CA LYS A 90 10.13 3.48 10.53
C LYS A 90 9.93 4.88 10.00
N VAL A 91 10.93 5.75 10.17
CA VAL A 91 10.91 7.10 9.59
C VAL A 91 11.12 7.00 8.07
N ALA A 92 10.29 7.68 7.29
CA ALA A 92 10.40 7.69 5.83
C ALA A 92 11.65 8.47 5.39
N LYS A 93 12.43 7.93 4.44
CA LYS A 93 13.64 8.60 3.94
C LYS A 93 13.35 9.95 3.27
N CYS A 94 12.21 10.06 2.60
CA CYS A 94 11.80 11.26 1.87
C CYS A 94 11.24 12.38 2.77
N ASN A 95 10.85 12.07 4.02
CA ASN A 95 10.33 13.06 4.96
C ASN A 95 10.41 12.56 6.41
N GLU A 96 11.24 13.21 7.23
CA GLU A 96 11.47 12.82 8.63
C GLU A 96 10.26 12.97 9.57
N ASN A 97 9.25 13.72 9.14
CA ASN A 97 8.00 13.91 9.87
C ASN A 97 6.97 12.83 9.55
N ILE A 98 7.31 11.86 8.70
CA ILE A 98 6.44 10.76 8.31
C ILE A 98 7.05 9.45 8.77
N LYS A 99 6.17 8.56 9.25
CA LYS A 99 6.52 7.19 9.57
C LYS A 99 5.66 6.23 8.77
N PHE A 100 6.22 5.06 8.52
CA PHE A 100 5.53 3.98 7.84
C PHE A 100 5.90 2.62 8.42
N ASP A 101 5.06 1.65 8.16
CA ASP A 101 5.40 0.24 8.35
C ASP A 101 4.75 -0.59 7.24
N ALA A 102 5.29 -1.78 6.97
CA ALA A 102 4.83 -2.59 5.86
C ALA A 102 4.97 -4.09 6.11
N VAL A 103 4.03 -4.87 5.58
CA VAL A 103 4.05 -6.32 5.62
C VAL A 103 3.54 -6.90 4.31
N ASN A 104 4.10 -8.03 3.86
CA ASN A 104 3.51 -8.81 2.79
C ASN A 104 2.45 -9.73 3.40
N VAL A 105 1.22 -9.62 2.93
CA VAL A 105 0.08 -10.43 3.35
C VAL A 105 -0.17 -11.51 2.29
N PRO A 106 -0.14 -12.80 2.65
CA PRO A 106 -0.48 -13.86 1.73
C PRO A 106 -1.99 -13.99 1.52
N PHE A 107 -2.41 -14.34 0.32
CA PHE A 107 -3.73 -14.89 0.05
C PHE A 107 -3.69 -16.39 0.33
N ASP A 108 -4.64 -16.88 1.11
CA ASP A 108 -4.85 -18.32 1.27
C ASP A 108 -5.74 -18.90 0.16
N GLY A 109 -6.46 -18.04 -0.57
CA GLY A 109 -7.37 -18.42 -1.65
C GLY A 109 -8.66 -19.08 -1.18
N VAL A 110 -8.92 -19.12 0.14
CA VAL A 110 -10.03 -19.85 0.76
C VAL A 110 -10.94 -18.90 1.55
N HIS A 111 -10.38 -17.90 2.21
CA HIS A 111 -11.14 -16.94 3.01
C HIS A 111 -11.06 -15.52 2.45
N GLU A 112 -12.12 -14.74 2.64
CA GLU A 112 -12.03 -13.29 2.42
C GLU A 112 -10.98 -12.66 3.36
N VAL A 113 -10.38 -11.56 2.93
CA VAL A 113 -9.40 -10.82 3.74
C VAL A 113 -10.08 -9.62 4.36
N HIS A 114 -9.96 -9.47 5.68
CA HIS A 114 -10.46 -8.29 6.41
C HIS A 114 -9.29 -7.40 6.76
N LEU A 115 -9.34 -6.14 6.34
CA LEU A 115 -8.39 -5.08 6.67
C LEU A 115 -9.03 -4.14 7.68
N CYS A 116 -8.76 -4.40 8.95
CA CYS A 116 -9.30 -3.64 10.07
C CYS A 116 -8.35 -2.49 10.42
N ALA A 117 -8.70 -1.27 10.01
CA ALA A 117 -8.01 -0.07 10.47
C ALA A 117 -8.35 0.20 11.93
N MET A 118 -7.34 0.35 12.77
CA MET A 118 -7.46 0.42 14.21
C MET A 118 -6.98 1.77 14.75
N ARG A 119 -7.71 2.29 15.74
CA ARG A 119 -7.33 3.45 16.53
C ARG A 119 -7.11 3.03 17.99
N PRO A 120 -6.05 3.51 18.65
CA PRO A 120 -5.88 3.30 20.08
C PRO A 120 -6.92 4.11 20.85
N GLY A 121 -7.57 3.46 21.81
CA GLY A 121 -8.43 4.07 22.81
C GLY A 121 -7.72 4.18 24.16
N THR A 122 -8.51 4.49 25.19
CA THR A 122 -8.04 4.56 26.57
C THR A 122 -7.52 3.20 27.06
N LEU A 123 -6.52 3.21 27.95
CA LEU A 123 -5.95 2.01 28.57
C LEU A 123 -5.36 1.00 27.58
N GLY A 124 -4.96 1.43 26.38
CA GLY A 124 -4.30 0.58 25.38
C GLY A 124 -5.26 -0.36 24.63
N VAL A 125 -6.57 -0.20 24.80
CA VAL A 125 -7.58 -0.95 24.05
C VAL A 125 -7.65 -0.40 22.63
N TRP A 126 -7.54 -1.27 21.63
CA TRP A 126 -7.65 -0.90 20.22
C TRP A 126 -9.08 -1.09 19.73
N SER A 127 -9.62 -0.10 19.02
CA SER A 127 -10.94 -0.18 18.39
C SER A 127 -10.80 -0.14 16.88
N THR A 128 -11.57 -0.98 16.19
CA THR A 128 -11.70 -0.95 14.73
C THR A 128 -12.52 0.28 14.34
N ILE A 129 -11.98 1.09 13.43
CA ILE A 129 -12.65 2.29 12.90
C ILE A 129 -13.10 2.14 11.46
N ILE A 130 -12.47 1.24 10.70
CA ILE A 130 -12.89 0.80 9.37
C ILE A 130 -12.57 -0.69 9.26
N ASP A 131 -13.49 -1.46 8.68
CA ASP A 131 -13.28 -2.85 8.26
C ASP A 131 -13.47 -2.95 6.74
N THR A 132 -12.38 -3.06 5.99
CA THR A 132 -12.41 -3.23 4.54
C THR A 132 -12.28 -4.72 4.20
N LYS A 133 -13.30 -5.26 3.54
CA LYS A 133 -13.30 -6.66 3.10
C LYS A 133 -12.83 -6.77 1.66
N ILE A 134 -11.92 -7.71 1.41
CA ILE A 134 -11.51 -8.13 0.06
C ILE A 134 -12.16 -9.50 -0.19
N PRO A 135 -13.22 -9.56 -1.01
CA PRO A 135 -13.83 -10.82 -1.38
C PRO A 135 -12.85 -11.74 -2.09
N LEU A 136 -13.06 -13.05 -1.97
CA LEU A 136 -12.26 -14.08 -2.65
C LEU A 136 -12.11 -13.84 -4.16
N GLY A 137 -13.20 -13.43 -4.83
CA GLY A 137 -13.20 -13.13 -6.26
C GLY A 137 -12.31 -11.96 -6.67
N ASP A 138 -11.99 -11.08 -5.72
CA ASP A 138 -11.23 -9.86 -5.97
C ASP A 138 -9.74 -9.98 -5.66
N MET A 139 -9.27 -11.06 -5.03
CA MET A 139 -7.85 -11.23 -4.66
C MET A 139 -6.87 -11.00 -5.81
N LYS A 140 -7.24 -11.40 -7.04
CA LYS A 140 -6.41 -11.17 -8.24
C LYS A 140 -6.17 -9.69 -8.54
N LYS A 141 -7.08 -8.80 -8.13
CA LYS A 141 -6.91 -7.34 -8.29
C LYS A 141 -5.79 -6.78 -7.41
N TYR A 142 -5.45 -7.49 -6.34
CA TYR A 142 -4.48 -7.11 -5.30
C TYR A 142 -3.17 -7.88 -5.39
N ALA A 143 -3.15 -9.01 -6.09
CA ALA A 143 -1.98 -9.84 -6.35
C ALA A 143 -0.77 -9.04 -6.84
N GLY A 144 0.35 -9.13 -6.11
CA GLY A 144 1.61 -8.46 -6.43
C GLY A 144 1.59 -6.94 -6.24
N LYS A 145 0.53 -6.37 -5.69
CA LYS A 145 0.35 -4.91 -5.55
C LYS A 145 0.50 -4.46 -4.10
N THR A 146 0.61 -3.14 -3.94
CA THR A 146 0.71 -2.50 -2.63
C THR A 146 -0.56 -1.74 -2.29
N VAL A 147 -1.11 -2.04 -1.11
CA VAL A 147 -2.21 -1.35 -0.48
C VAL A 147 -1.65 -0.36 0.53
N TYR A 148 -2.02 0.91 0.39
CA TYR A 148 -1.60 1.99 1.27
C TYR A 148 -2.78 2.49 2.11
N TYR A 149 -2.53 2.64 3.41
CA TYR A 149 -3.41 3.33 4.36
C TYR A 149 -2.70 4.59 4.86
N PHE A 150 -3.25 5.75 4.55
CA PHE A 150 -2.79 7.03 5.08
C PHE A 150 -3.74 7.48 6.19
N PHE A 151 -3.19 7.69 7.39
CA PHE A 151 -3.96 8.19 8.53
C PHE A 151 -3.70 9.68 8.72
N ASP A 152 -4.75 10.47 8.60
CA ASP A 152 -4.75 11.86 9.04
C ASP A 152 -4.71 11.94 10.58
N ASN A 153 -4.15 13.03 11.08
CA ASN A 153 -4.28 13.41 12.48
C ASN A 153 -5.56 14.23 12.66
N ASP A 154 -6.28 14.06 13.77
CA ASP A 154 -7.52 14.79 14.04
C ASP A 154 -7.31 16.33 14.00
N ALA A 155 -6.11 16.78 14.38
CA ALA A 155 -5.73 18.19 14.37
C ALA A 155 -5.08 18.65 13.05
N ASP A 156 -4.57 17.71 12.23
CA ASP A 156 -3.84 18.01 11.00
C ASP A 156 -4.16 16.95 9.93
N ARG A 157 -4.94 17.38 8.94
CA ARG A 157 -5.40 16.53 7.83
C ARG A 157 -4.39 16.54 6.68
N TYR A 158 -3.12 16.31 7.02
CA TYR A 158 -2.00 16.43 6.08
C TYR A 158 -2.19 15.56 4.83
N PHE A 159 -2.71 14.34 5.00
CA PHE A 159 -2.97 13.42 3.92
C PHE A 159 -4.32 13.64 3.26
N ALA A 160 -5.11 14.67 3.59
CA ALA A 160 -6.35 14.97 2.86
C ALA A 160 -6.10 15.43 1.42
N THR A 161 -4.90 15.94 1.11
CA THR A 161 -4.52 16.34 -0.25
C THR A 161 -3.85 15.20 -1.00
N ASP A 162 -4.31 14.89 -2.22
CA ASP A 162 -3.72 13.87 -3.10
C ASP A 162 -2.22 14.02 -3.25
N ARG A 163 -1.73 15.24 -3.50
CA ARG A 163 -0.30 15.54 -3.65
C ARG A 163 0.54 15.00 -2.50
N ASN A 164 0.07 15.15 -1.27
CA ASN A 164 0.80 14.69 -0.10
C ASN A 164 0.81 13.16 -0.04
N ARG A 165 -0.30 12.49 -0.36
CA ARG A 165 -0.35 11.02 -0.44
C ARG A 165 0.57 10.45 -1.52
N MET A 166 0.56 11.05 -2.72
CA MET A 166 1.31 10.57 -3.89
C MET A 166 2.83 10.75 -3.78
N THR A 167 3.31 11.54 -2.80
CA THR A 167 4.75 11.74 -2.56
C THR A 167 5.43 10.50 -1.97
N TYR A 168 4.65 9.58 -1.39
CA TYR A 168 5.16 8.46 -0.59
C TYR A 168 5.15 7.11 -1.31
N ASN A 169 5.32 7.10 -2.64
CA ASN A 169 5.48 5.86 -3.40
C ASN A 169 6.87 5.20 -3.19
N ASN A 170 7.85 5.96 -2.68
CA ASN A 170 9.19 5.46 -2.37
C ASN A 170 9.56 5.77 -0.91
N LEU A 171 9.03 4.97 0.01
CA LEU A 171 9.20 5.13 1.46
C LEU A 171 10.53 4.55 2.00
N VAL A 172 11.14 3.63 1.24
CA VAL A 172 12.28 2.81 1.64
C VAL A 172 13.60 3.34 1.11
#